data_AF-A0A848WAN1-F1
#
_entry.id   AF-A0A848WAN1-F1
#
_cell.length_a   1.000
_cell.length_b   1.000
_cell.length_c   1.000
_cell.angle_alpha   90.00
_cell.angle_beta   90.00
_cell.angle_gamma   90.00
#
_symmetry.space_group_name_H-M   'P 1'
#
loop_
_entity.id
_entity.type
_entity.pdbx_description
1 polymer ?
#
loop_
_entity_poly.entity_id
_entity_poly.type
_entity_poly.pdbx_seq_one_letter_code
_entity_poly.pdbx_strand_id
1 'polypeptide(L)'
;MRLGSHPQRDDVSFDLDSVLSSVVSLRATIPEDAFTAPILGTEREGQGVVIDNSGTVLTIGYLVTEAEEIWLIGNNGMALPAHVLAYDQETGLGLVQALGNLGLPAAEIGESFPVTVGEPVIVAGQGGADEAVNAQVVSVREFAGSWEYLINDAIFTIPAHSKWSGAAVFNRLGQLIGIGSLYIQQAIPGEDQIDGNMIVPIDILKPIYDDLLTLGRASRPPRPWLGMTTAESDDKLVVAGLASRGPAMRAGVDLGDMIVGIAGEPVSGLSTMFRKIWALGSAGVAVPLTLERDGRTLSITVESGARSDYLKKPNVN
;
A
#
# COMPACT_ATOMS: atom_id res chain seq x y z
N MET A 1 21.08 7.91 -14.12
CA MET A 1 20.75 7.41 -12.77
C MET A 1 21.62 6.19 -12.56
N ARG A 2 22.50 6.15 -11.55
CA ARG A 2 23.20 4.90 -11.22
C ARG A 2 22.17 3.99 -10.57
N LEU A 3 21.62 3.05 -11.35
CA LEU A 3 20.95 1.88 -10.80
C LEU A 3 21.94 1.27 -9.78
N GLY A 4 21.47 0.89 -8.60
CA GLY A 4 22.33 0.30 -7.57
C GLY A 4 23.05 -0.94 -8.09
N SER A 5 24.01 -1.48 -7.33
CA SER A 5 24.65 -2.73 -7.75
C SER A 5 23.63 -3.87 -7.76
N HIS A 6 23.72 -4.76 -8.74
CA HIS A 6 22.90 -5.98 -8.78
C HIS A 6 23.49 -7.04 -7.83
N PRO A 7 22.66 -7.85 -7.16
CA PRO A 7 23.15 -8.95 -6.34
C PRO A 7 23.81 -10.02 -7.22
N GLN A 8 24.93 -10.58 -6.75
CA GLN A 8 25.60 -11.70 -7.40
C GLN A 8 25.42 -12.98 -6.59
N ARG A 9 25.45 -14.13 -7.27
CA ARG A 9 25.29 -15.45 -6.63
C ARG A 9 26.34 -15.70 -5.54
N ASP A 10 27.56 -15.19 -5.72
CA ASP A 10 28.66 -15.36 -4.78
C ASP A 10 28.55 -14.45 -3.54
N ASP A 11 27.67 -13.45 -3.56
CA ASP A 11 27.51 -12.46 -2.48
C ASP A 11 26.45 -12.88 -1.42
N VAL A 12 25.70 -13.96 -1.68
CA VAL A 12 24.56 -14.39 -0.86
C VAL A 12 24.70 -15.85 -0.40
N SER A 13 24.07 -16.19 0.72
CA SER A 13 24.11 -17.55 1.29
C SER A 13 22.95 -18.45 0.86
N PHE A 14 22.10 -17.99 -0.05
CA PHE A 14 20.91 -18.68 -0.53
C PHE A 14 20.91 -18.80 -2.06
N ASP A 15 20.00 -19.60 -2.62
CA ASP A 15 19.83 -19.70 -4.07
C ASP A 15 19.18 -18.43 -4.61
N LEU A 16 20.01 -17.49 -5.08
CA LEU A 16 19.57 -16.19 -5.59
C LEU A 16 18.57 -16.32 -6.73
N ASP A 17 18.83 -17.20 -7.70
CA ASP A 17 17.98 -17.33 -8.88
C ASP A 17 16.61 -17.89 -8.50
N SER A 18 16.58 -18.88 -7.61
CA SER A 18 15.34 -19.43 -7.08
C SER A 18 14.51 -18.37 -6.37
N VAL A 19 15.11 -17.61 -5.44
CA VAL A 19 14.42 -16.52 -4.72
C VAL A 19 13.89 -15.46 -5.69
N LEU A 20 14.70 -14.99 -6.63
CA LEU A 20 14.28 -13.96 -7.58
C LEU A 20 13.26 -14.46 -8.61
N SER A 21 13.18 -15.77 -8.85
CA SER A 21 12.15 -16.37 -9.71
C SER A 21 10.76 -16.42 -9.09
N SER A 22 10.64 -16.20 -7.77
CA SER A 22 9.34 -16.04 -7.09
C SER A 22 8.64 -14.72 -7.42
N VAL A 23 9.35 -13.76 -8.03
CA VAL A 23 8.81 -12.44 -8.38
C VAL A 23 8.19 -12.47 -9.78
N VAL A 24 6.96 -11.97 -9.87
CA VAL A 24 6.18 -11.90 -11.11
C VAL A 24 5.81 -10.45 -11.42
N SER A 25 5.64 -10.14 -12.70
CA SER A 25 5.00 -8.90 -13.11
C SER A 25 3.49 -9.09 -12.99
N LEU A 26 2.80 -8.05 -12.52
CA LEU A 26 1.36 -8.02 -12.36
C LEU A 26 0.80 -6.93 -13.25
N ARG A 27 -0.19 -7.27 -14.06
CA ARG A 27 -1.00 -6.32 -14.82
C ARG A 27 -2.45 -6.49 -14.45
N ALA A 28 -3.13 -5.39 -14.17
CA ALA A 28 -4.53 -5.39 -13.80
C ALA A 28 -5.30 -4.38 -14.66
N THR A 29 -6.46 -4.82 -15.14
CA THR A 29 -7.44 -3.99 -15.81
C THR A 29 -8.61 -3.74 -14.86
N ILE A 30 -8.99 -2.47 -14.74
CA ILE A 30 -10.01 -1.94 -13.83
C ILE A 30 -11.12 -1.32 -14.69
N PRO A 31 -12.40 -1.61 -14.40
CA PRO A 31 -13.53 -1.00 -15.11
C PRO A 31 -13.48 0.54 -15.08
N GLU A 32 -13.86 1.19 -16.18
CA GLU A 32 -13.91 2.67 -16.25
C GLU A 32 -14.86 3.30 -15.21
N ASP A 33 -15.90 2.57 -14.80
CA ASP A 33 -16.89 2.98 -13.80
C ASP A 33 -16.48 2.63 -12.36
N ALA A 34 -15.30 2.05 -12.14
CA ALA A 34 -14.78 1.75 -10.81
C ALA A 34 -14.49 3.04 -10.02
N PHE A 35 -14.62 2.98 -8.70
CA PHE A 35 -14.47 4.12 -7.82
C PHE A 35 -13.04 4.70 -7.86
N THR A 36 -12.03 3.84 -7.98
CA THR A 36 -10.62 4.20 -8.01
C THR A 36 -10.09 4.54 -9.39
N ALA A 37 -10.81 4.23 -10.48
CA ALA A 37 -10.33 4.44 -11.85
C ALA A 37 -9.95 5.91 -12.15
N PRO A 38 -10.70 6.94 -11.73
CA PRO A 38 -10.32 8.33 -11.98
C PRO A 38 -9.02 8.77 -11.30
N ILE A 39 -8.58 8.05 -10.27
CA ILE A 39 -7.42 8.42 -9.45
C ILE A 39 -6.20 7.57 -9.82
N LEU A 40 -6.41 6.26 -9.99
CA LEU A 40 -5.34 5.28 -10.18
C LEU A 40 -5.24 4.77 -11.63
N GLY A 41 -6.14 5.20 -12.51
CA GLY A 41 -6.26 4.67 -13.87
C GLY A 41 -6.97 3.31 -13.94
N THR A 42 -7.25 2.92 -15.18
CA THR A 42 -7.89 1.65 -15.55
C THR A 42 -6.88 0.56 -15.86
N GLU A 43 -5.65 0.91 -16.21
CA GLU A 43 -4.56 -0.04 -16.45
C GLU A 43 -3.49 0.17 -15.38
N ARG A 44 -3.19 -0.88 -14.62
CA ARG A 44 -2.23 -0.83 -13.51
C ARG A 44 -1.20 -1.92 -13.69
N GLU A 45 0.07 -1.52 -13.66
CA GLU A 45 1.20 -2.43 -13.79
C GLU A 45 2.11 -2.33 -12.57
N GLY A 46 2.63 -3.47 -12.14
CA GLY A 46 3.61 -3.56 -11.07
C GLY A 46 4.17 -4.96 -10.96
N GLN A 47 4.48 -5.34 -9.72
CA GLN A 47 5.09 -6.61 -9.38
C GLN A 47 4.23 -7.35 -8.34
N GLY A 48 4.52 -8.63 -8.16
CA GLY A 48 3.98 -9.46 -7.10
C GLY A 48 4.97 -10.56 -6.73
N VAL A 49 4.75 -11.19 -5.59
CA VAL A 49 5.62 -12.24 -5.05
C VAL A 49 4.80 -13.48 -4.80
N VAL A 50 5.18 -14.61 -5.38
CA VAL A 50 4.59 -15.92 -5.08
C VAL A 50 4.97 -16.28 -3.65
N ILE A 51 3.99 -16.48 -2.77
CA ILE A 51 4.21 -16.71 -1.33
C ILE A 51 3.79 -18.10 -0.86
N ASP A 52 3.15 -18.90 -1.70
CA ASP A 52 2.87 -20.30 -1.43
C ASP A 52 2.81 -21.18 -2.68
N ASN A 53 2.78 -22.50 -2.46
CA ASN A 53 2.74 -23.49 -3.52
C ASN A 53 1.36 -23.64 -4.20
N SER A 54 0.31 -23.01 -3.67
CA SER A 54 -1.00 -22.95 -4.32
C SER A 54 -1.08 -21.86 -5.39
N GLY A 55 -0.06 -21.02 -5.51
CA GLY A 55 -0.04 -19.92 -6.48
C GLY A 55 -0.64 -18.63 -5.96
N THR A 56 -0.67 -18.43 -4.63
CA THR A 56 -0.99 -17.14 -4.03
C THR A 56 0.15 -16.17 -4.26
N VAL A 57 -0.20 -14.98 -4.75
CA VAL A 57 0.72 -13.87 -5.01
C VAL A 57 0.36 -12.70 -4.12
N LEU A 58 1.36 -12.22 -3.37
CA LEU A 58 1.29 -11.00 -2.58
C LEU A 58 1.73 -9.80 -3.42
N THR A 59 1.01 -8.69 -3.31
CA THR A 59 1.33 -7.45 -4.02
C THR A 59 0.90 -6.23 -3.19
N ILE A 60 1.13 -5.04 -3.73
CA ILE A 60 0.57 -3.80 -3.18
C ILE A 60 -0.85 -3.59 -3.70
N GLY A 61 -1.77 -3.38 -2.78
CA GLY A 61 -3.21 -3.51 -2.99
C GLY A 61 -3.82 -2.48 -3.95
N TYR A 62 -3.22 -1.30 -4.11
CA TYR A 62 -3.72 -0.32 -5.08
C TYR A 62 -3.61 -0.79 -6.54
N LEU A 63 -2.71 -1.76 -6.83
CA LEU A 63 -2.63 -2.36 -8.17
C LEU A 63 -3.86 -3.20 -8.50
N VAL A 64 -4.48 -3.82 -7.48
CA VAL A 64 -5.50 -4.86 -7.68
C VAL A 64 -6.89 -4.47 -7.16
N THR A 65 -7.01 -3.35 -6.44
CA THR A 65 -8.31 -2.87 -5.97
C THR A 65 -9.25 -2.58 -7.15
N GLU A 66 -10.44 -3.18 -7.12
CA GLU A 66 -11.47 -3.13 -8.17
C GLU A 66 -11.06 -3.74 -9.53
N ALA A 67 -9.98 -4.52 -9.58
CA ALA A 67 -9.57 -5.22 -10.81
C ALA A 67 -10.59 -6.28 -11.24
N GLU A 68 -10.87 -6.32 -12.54
CA GLU A 68 -11.69 -7.36 -13.18
C GLU A 68 -10.85 -8.43 -13.87
N GLU A 69 -9.70 -8.03 -14.43
CA GLU A 69 -8.74 -8.93 -15.04
C GLU A 69 -7.36 -8.73 -14.41
N ILE A 70 -6.67 -9.84 -14.13
CA ILE A 70 -5.29 -9.83 -13.68
C ILE A 70 -4.48 -10.84 -14.47
N TRP A 71 -3.30 -10.40 -14.91
CA TRP A 71 -2.28 -11.24 -15.54
C TRP A 71 -1.01 -11.24 -14.70
N LEU A 72 -0.51 -12.43 -14.42
CA LEU A 72 0.77 -12.68 -13.76
C LEU A 72 1.78 -13.17 -14.80
N ILE A 73 2.95 -12.54 -14.87
CA ILE A 73 3.98 -12.85 -15.85
C ILE A 73 5.28 -13.23 -15.12
N GLY A 74 5.74 -14.48 -15.29
CA GLY A 74 6.98 -14.96 -14.70
C GLY A 74 8.22 -14.60 -15.52
N ASN A 75 9.41 -14.83 -14.95
CA ASN A 75 10.70 -14.57 -15.62
C ASN A 75 10.93 -15.41 -16.88
N ASN A 76 10.24 -16.55 -17.01
CA ASN A 76 10.25 -17.39 -18.19
C ASN A 76 9.32 -16.89 -19.31
N GLY A 77 8.64 -15.75 -19.12
CA GLY A 77 7.66 -15.20 -20.06
C GLY A 77 6.29 -15.87 -20.00
N MET A 78 6.08 -16.84 -19.12
CA MET A 78 4.77 -17.46 -18.93
C MET A 78 3.80 -16.45 -18.33
N ALA A 79 2.66 -16.27 -18.98
CA ALA A 79 1.57 -15.42 -18.51
C ALA A 79 0.39 -16.30 -18.06
N LEU A 80 -0.09 -16.08 -16.83
CA LEU A 80 -1.26 -16.76 -16.29
C LEU A 80 -2.33 -15.75 -15.87
N PRO A 81 -3.61 -16.00 -16.18
CA PRO A 81 -4.69 -15.22 -15.61
C PRO A 81 -4.77 -15.49 -14.10
N ALA A 82 -5.29 -14.52 -13.37
CA ALA A 82 -5.44 -14.58 -11.93
C ALA A 82 -6.68 -13.80 -11.47
N HIS A 83 -7.10 -14.01 -10.24
CA HIS A 83 -8.18 -13.22 -9.62
C HIS A 83 -7.75 -12.66 -8.27
N VAL A 84 -8.37 -11.55 -7.88
CA VAL A 84 -8.17 -11.00 -6.53
C VAL A 84 -8.77 -11.96 -5.50
N LEU A 85 -7.98 -12.29 -4.48
CA LEU A 85 -8.46 -12.98 -3.28
C LEU A 85 -8.91 -11.95 -2.24
N ALA A 86 -8.07 -10.97 -1.97
CA ALA A 86 -8.32 -9.99 -0.94
C ALA A 86 -7.55 -8.69 -1.21
N TYR A 87 -8.11 -7.60 -0.71
CA TYR A 87 -7.41 -6.32 -0.56
C TYR A 87 -7.68 -5.79 0.83
N ASP A 88 -6.61 -5.39 1.52
CA ASP A 88 -6.68 -4.84 2.85
C ASP A 88 -6.23 -3.38 2.89
N GLN A 89 -7.17 -2.46 3.14
CA GLN A 89 -6.91 -1.02 3.08
C GLN A 89 -5.92 -0.52 4.14
N GLU A 90 -5.92 -1.08 5.36
CA GLU A 90 -5.08 -0.54 6.43
C GLU A 90 -3.63 -0.96 6.27
N THR A 91 -3.36 -2.18 5.80
CA THR A 91 -1.99 -2.62 5.47
C THR A 91 -1.55 -2.13 4.10
N GLY A 92 -2.51 -1.95 3.18
CA GLY A 92 -2.25 -1.63 1.78
C GLY A 92 -1.83 -2.85 0.96
N LEU A 93 -1.89 -4.07 1.51
CA LEU A 93 -1.51 -5.31 0.83
C LEU A 93 -2.69 -5.93 0.06
N GLY A 94 -2.38 -6.61 -1.04
CA GLY A 94 -3.33 -7.37 -1.84
C GLY A 94 -2.86 -8.81 -2.03
N LEU A 95 -3.82 -9.75 -2.05
CA LEU A 95 -3.59 -11.14 -2.42
C LEU A 95 -4.30 -11.46 -3.73
N VAL A 96 -3.59 -12.16 -4.59
CA VAL A 96 -4.05 -12.60 -5.92
C VAL A 96 -3.82 -14.10 -6.02
N GLN A 97 -4.75 -14.82 -6.63
CA GLN A 97 -4.65 -16.25 -6.88
C GLN A 97 -4.45 -16.50 -8.37
N ALA A 98 -3.34 -17.15 -8.73
CA ALA A 98 -3.12 -17.63 -10.08
C ALA A 98 -4.16 -18.70 -10.46
N LEU A 99 -4.74 -18.60 -11.66
CA LEU A 99 -5.66 -19.59 -12.24
C LEU A 99 -4.90 -20.67 -13.01
N GLY A 100 -3.92 -21.28 -12.35
CA GLY A 100 -3.04 -22.30 -12.94
C GLY A 100 -1.76 -22.47 -12.14
N ASN A 101 -0.93 -23.42 -12.55
CA ASN A 101 0.37 -23.64 -11.93
C ASN A 101 1.41 -22.67 -12.53
N LEU A 102 1.89 -21.72 -11.72
CA LEU A 102 2.97 -20.81 -12.10
C LEU A 102 4.31 -21.55 -12.33
N GLY A 103 4.51 -22.74 -11.74
CA GLY A 103 5.78 -23.45 -11.82
C GLY A 103 6.96 -22.63 -11.26
N LEU A 104 6.66 -21.64 -10.41
CA LEU A 104 7.63 -20.77 -9.74
C LEU A 104 7.73 -21.18 -8.26
N PRO A 105 8.90 -21.02 -7.63
CA PRO A 105 9.04 -21.24 -6.21
C PRO A 105 8.29 -20.17 -5.42
N ALA A 106 7.83 -20.54 -4.23
CA ALA A 106 7.30 -19.60 -3.25
C ALA A 106 8.46 -18.95 -2.47
N ALA A 107 8.40 -17.64 -2.27
CA ALA A 107 9.28 -16.91 -1.38
C ALA A 107 9.00 -17.30 0.08
N GLU A 108 10.06 -17.49 0.86
CA GLU A 108 9.94 -17.68 2.30
C GLU A 108 9.58 -16.35 2.97
N ILE A 109 8.47 -16.31 3.71
CA ILE A 109 8.07 -15.13 4.49
C ILE A 109 8.96 -15.02 5.74
N GLY A 110 9.70 -13.91 5.85
CA GLY A 110 10.60 -13.63 6.98
C GLY A 110 9.97 -12.74 8.05
N GLU A 111 10.83 -11.98 8.74
CA GLU A 111 10.45 -10.98 9.74
C GLU A 111 10.97 -9.60 9.30
N SER A 112 10.11 -8.60 9.34
CA SER A 112 10.50 -7.20 9.11
C SER A 112 10.93 -6.49 10.39
N PHE A 113 10.65 -7.07 11.55
CA PHE A 113 11.10 -6.58 12.84
C PHE A 113 12.14 -7.55 13.44
N PRO A 114 13.30 -7.08 13.89
CA PRO A 114 13.79 -5.70 13.85
C PRO A 114 14.67 -5.45 12.61
N VAL A 115 14.09 -5.00 11.49
CA VAL A 115 14.87 -4.37 10.41
C VAL A 115 15.42 -3.04 10.92
N THR A 116 16.72 -2.80 10.68
CA THR A 116 17.42 -1.63 11.22
C THR A 116 17.99 -0.71 10.14
N VAL A 117 18.19 0.56 10.48
CA VAL A 117 18.86 1.52 9.58
C VAL A 117 20.28 1.06 9.29
N GLY A 118 20.66 1.10 8.02
CA GLY A 118 21.94 0.62 7.50
C GLY A 118 21.91 -0.84 7.04
N GLU A 119 20.86 -1.59 7.37
CA GLU A 119 20.68 -2.97 6.94
C GLU A 119 20.55 -3.04 5.41
N PRO A 120 21.36 -3.87 4.75
CA PRO A 120 21.27 -4.03 3.31
C PRO A 120 20.25 -5.12 2.97
N VAL A 121 19.51 -4.83 1.91
CA VAL A 121 18.37 -5.62 1.43
C VAL A 121 18.48 -5.76 -0.09
N ILE A 122 17.77 -6.72 -0.65
CA ILE A 122 17.63 -6.87 -2.10
C ILE A 122 16.20 -6.49 -2.46
N VAL A 123 16.04 -5.48 -3.32
CA VAL A 123 14.72 -5.13 -3.87
C VAL A 123 14.65 -5.69 -5.29
N ALA A 124 13.61 -6.47 -5.58
CA ALA A 124 13.51 -7.20 -6.83
C ALA A 124 12.15 -7.00 -7.51
N GLY A 125 12.20 -6.65 -8.81
CA GLY A 125 11.08 -6.80 -9.73
C GLY A 125 11.18 -8.09 -10.54
N GLN A 126 10.18 -8.33 -11.40
CA GLN A 126 10.22 -9.36 -12.42
C GLN A 126 11.38 -9.10 -13.38
N GLY A 127 12.22 -10.11 -13.61
CA GLY A 127 13.40 -10.05 -14.47
C GLY A 127 14.64 -10.73 -13.88
N GLY A 128 14.54 -11.26 -12.66
CA GLY A 128 15.64 -11.96 -12.02
C GLY A 128 16.74 -11.00 -11.55
N ALA A 129 18.00 -11.43 -11.60
CA ALA A 129 19.13 -10.64 -11.10
C ALA A 129 19.29 -9.27 -11.81
N ASP A 130 18.91 -9.18 -13.09
CA ASP A 130 19.00 -7.95 -13.89
C ASP A 130 18.00 -6.88 -13.42
N GLU A 131 16.90 -7.27 -12.77
CA GLU A 131 15.88 -6.36 -12.23
C GLU A 131 15.87 -6.35 -10.68
N ALA A 132 16.88 -6.99 -10.07
CA ALA A 132 17.14 -6.96 -8.64
C ALA A 132 18.27 -5.98 -8.32
N VAL A 133 18.11 -5.19 -7.26
CA VAL A 133 19.06 -4.15 -6.84
C VAL A 133 19.40 -4.35 -5.37
N ASN A 134 20.70 -4.32 -5.07
CA ASN A 134 21.18 -4.16 -3.69
C ASN A 134 20.81 -2.76 -3.22
N ALA A 135 19.96 -2.71 -2.20
CA ALA A 135 19.48 -1.50 -1.57
C ALA A 135 19.90 -1.47 -0.09
N GLN A 136 19.68 -0.33 0.54
CA GLN A 136 19.95 -0.14 1.95
C GLN A 136 18.75 0.53 2.61
N VAL A 137 18.40 0.06 3.81
CA VAL A 137 17.42 0.71 4.67
C VAL A 137 18.02 1.99 5.23
N VAL A 138 17.38 3.12 4.99
CA VAL A 138 17.84 4.44 5.44
C VAL A 138 16.94 5.04 6.52
N SER A 139 15.71 4.54 6.66
CA SER A 139 14.79 4.98 7.71
C SER A 139 13.74 3.91 7.97
N VAL A 140 13.27 3.82 9.21
CA VAL A 140 12.06 3.08 9.61
C VAL A 140 11.24 4.02 10.46
N ARG A 141 10.05 4.40 9.99
CA ARG A 141 9.22 5.42 10.65
C ARG A 141 7.76 5.34 10.23
N GLU A 142 6.92 6.09 10.94
CA GLU A 142 5.52 6.26 10.58
C GLU A 142 5.38 6.95 9.22
N PHE A 143 4.53 6.40 8.37
CA PHE A 143 4.10 6.99 7.11
C PHE A 143 2.60 7.26 7.15
N ALA A 144 2.20 8.50 6.90
CA ALA A 144 0.80 8.91 6.77
C ALA A 144 0.55 9.47 5.35
N GLY A 145 -0.25 8.74 4.57
CA GLY A 145 -0.71 9.16 3.24
C GLY A 145 -2.02 9.93 3.32
N SER A 146 -2.19 10.89 2.41
CA SER A 146 -3.38 11.77 2.35
C SER A 146 -4.71 11.03 2.13
N TRP A 147 -4.67 9.79 1.66
CA TRP A 147 -5.83 8.94 1.35
C TRP A 147 -6.25 8.01 2.50
N GLU A 148 -6.02 8.43 3.75
CA GLU A 148 -6.27 7.62 4.96
C GLU A 148 -5.51 6.29 4.91
N TYR A 149 -4.18 6.42 4.85
CA TYR A 149 -3.26 5.30 4.87
C TYR A 149 -2.17 5.58 5.89
N LEU A 150 -2.00 4.68 6.86
CA LEU A 150 -1.07 4.87 7.97
C LEU A 150 -0.35 3.57 8.26
N ILE A 151 0.97 3.58 8.11
CA ILE A 151 1.85 2.47 8.44
C ILE A 151 2.81 2.96 9.53
N ASN A 152 2.78 2.33 10.70
CA ASN A 152 3.57 2.79 11.87
C ASN A 152 5.08 2.64 11.66
N ASP A 153 5.49 1.55 11.01
CA ASP A 153 6.89 1.16 10.87
C ASP A 153 7.22 0.94 9.38
N ALA A 154 6.89 1.93 8.54
CA ALA A 154 7.21 1.89 7.13
C ALA A 154 8.74 1.92 6.94
N ILE A 155 9.24 1.06 6.06
CA ILE A 155 10.68 0.94 5.78
C ILE A 155 11.00 1.78 4.55
N PHE A 156 12.09 2.54 4.59
CA PHE A 156 12.52 3.39 3.48
C PHE A 156 13.89 2.95 3.00
N THR A 157 14.02 2.75 1.68
CA THR A 157 15.24 2.22 1.06
C THR A 157 15.78 3.13 -0.03
N ILE A 158 17.10 3.08 -0.24
CA ILE A 158 17.80 3.65 -1.38
C ILE A 158 18.59 2.57 -2.15
N PRO A 159 18.86 2.73 -3.45
CA PRO A 159 18.43 3.82 -4.33
C PRO A 159 16.94 3.76 -4.66
N ALA A 160 16.39 4.88 -5.11
CA ALA A 160 15.00 4.96 -5.56
C ALA A 160 14.79 4.32 -6.95
N HIS A 161 13.62 3.72 -7.16
CA HIS A 161 13.18 3.19 -8.43
C HIS A 161 11.67 3.41 -8.64
N SER A 162 11.26 3.78 -9.85
CA SER A 162 9.87 4.16 -10.13
C SER A 162 8.93 2.98 -10.40
N LYS A 163 9.46 1.77 -10.62
CA LYS A 163 8.66 0.57 -10.98
C LYS A 163 8.61 -0.50 -9.88
N TRP A 164 8.79 -0.11 -8.62
CA TRP A 164 8.81 -1.05 -7.48
C TRP A 164 7.48 -1.17 -6.73
N SER A 165 6.39 -0.72 -7.33
CA SER A 165 5.03 -1.05 -6.89
C SER A 165 4.84 -2.57 -6.86
N GLY A 166 4.67 -3.13 -5.67
CA GLY A 166 4.53 -4.56 -5.44
C GLY A 166 5.84 -5.36 -5.46
N ALA A 167 7.01 -4.71 -5.58
CA ALA A 167 8.30 -5.40 -5.66
C ALA A 167 8.63 -6.18 -4.39
N ALA A 168 9.37 -7.28 -4.51
CA ALA A 168 9.83 -8.03 -3.35
C ALA A 168 10.99 -7.31 -2.67
N VAL A 169 11.01 -7.32 -1.34
CA VAL A 169 12.18 -6.90 -0.55
C VAL A 169 12.65 -8.08 0.28
N PHE A 170 13.86 -8.55 0.00
CA PHE A 170 14.48 -9.70 0.66
C PHE A 170 15.59 -9.27 1.62
N ASN A 171 15.69 -9.96 2.76
CA ASN A 171 16.84 -9.84 3.64
C ASN A 171 18.02 -10.68 3.12
N ARG A 172 19.14 -10.67 3.85
CA ARG A 172 20.35 -11.44 3.50
C ARG A 172 20.19 -12.96 3.53
N LEU A 173 19.11 -13.45 4.13
CA LEU A 173 18.77 -14.87 4.17
C LEU A 173 17.87 -15.29 3.01
N GLY A 174 17.48 -14.36 2.13
CA GLY A 174 16.58 -14.62 1.01
C GLY A 174 15.11 -14.66 1.42
N GLN A 175 14.78 -14.22 2.64
CA GLN A 175 13.41 -14.18 3.15
C GLN A 175 12.76 -12.85 2.81
N LEU A 176 11.49 -12.90 2.42
CA LEU A 176 10.66 -11.75 2.12
C LEU A 176 10.37 -10.96 3.42
N ILE A 177 10.84 -9.72 3.48
CA ILE A 177 10.66 -8.82 4.63
C ILE A 177 9.77 -7.61 4.30
N GLY A 178 9.38 -7.42 3.05
CA GLY A 178 8.42 -6.37 2.71
C GLY A 178 8.04 -6.33 1.24
N ILE A 179 7.08 -5.47 0.95
CA ILE A 179 6.55 -5.22 -0.39
C ILE A 179 6.75 -3.76 -0.75
N GLY A 180 7.43 -3.50 -1.87
CA GLY A 180 7.61 -2.16 -2.40
C GLY A 180 6.28 -1.49 -2.70
N SER A 181 6.16 -0.21 -2.38
CA SER A 181 4.87 0.49 -2.43
C SER A 181 4.95 1.82 -3.17
N LEU A 182 5.73 2.78 -2.67
CA LEU A 182 5.72 4.15 -3.20
C LEU A 182 7.13 4.61 -3.56
N TYR A 183 7.23 5.44 -4.58
CA TYR A 183 8.35 6.36 -4.73
C TYR A 183 8.13 7.54 -3.80
N ILE A 184 9.16 7.94 -3.06
CA ILE A 184 9.08 9.04 -2.10
C ILE A 184 10.28 9.96 -2.28
N GLN A 185 10.03 11.27 -2.22
CA GLN A 185 11.06 12.31 -2.43
C GLN A 185 11.92 12.58 -1.19
N GLN A 186 11.53 12.02 -0.04
CA GLN A 186 12.22 12.22 1.24
C GLN A 186 12.37 10.87 1.97
N ALA A 187 13.42 10.12 1.65
CA ALA A 187 13.71 8.83 2.29
C ALA A 187 14.30 8.99 3.69
N ILE A 188 14.99 10.10 3.95
CA ILE A 188 15.59 10.44 5.24
C ILE A 188 14.91 11.72 5.78
N PRO A 189 14.40 11.74 7.03
CA PRO A 189 13.72 12.91 7.57
C PRO A 189 14.65 14.13 7.59
N GLY A 190 14.17 15.26 7.08
CA GLY A 190 14.94 16.51 7.03
C GLY A 190 15.95 16.60 5.89
N GLU A 191 16.03 15.59 5.01
CA GLU A 191 16.88 15.58 3.82
C GLU A 191 16.03 15.50 2.53
N ASP A 192 15.55 16.65 2.06
CA ASP A 192 14.61 16.77 0.93
C ASP A 192 15.20 16.43 -0.46
N GLN A 193 16.44 15.97 -0.53
CA GLN A 193 17.14 15.63 -1.78
C GLN A 193 17.45 14.13 -1.91
N ILE A 194 17.01 13.31 -0.96
CA ILE A 194 17.23 11.86 -1.01
C ILE A 194 15.91 11.18 -1.33
N ASP A 195 15.73 10.91 -2.62
CA ASP A 195 14.66 10.07 -3.09
C ASP A 195 14.89 8.61 -2.65
N GLY A 196 13.80 7.89 -2.42
CA GLY A 196 13.83 6.47 -2.10
C GLY A 196 12.52 5.77 -2.44
N ASN A 197 12.36 4.58 -1.88
CA ASN A 197 11.10 3.85 -1.92
C ASN A 197 10.59 3.57 -0.52
N MET A 198 9.28 3.68 -0.35
CA MET A 198 8.57 3.17 0.82
C MET A 198 8.22 1.70 0.60
N ILE A 199 8.57 0.88 1.58
CA ILE A 199 8.32 -0.55 1.64
C ILE A 199 7.33 -0.82 2.77
N VAL A 200 6.29 -1.60 2.48
CA VAL A 200 5.34 -2.08 3.48
C VAL A 200 5.96 -3.29 4.19
N PRO A 201 6.14 -3.26 5.53
CA PRO A 201 6.76 -4.34 6.28
C PRO A 201 5.93 -5.62 6.22
N ILE A 202 6.57 -6.80 6.08
CA ILE A 202 5.85 -8.06 5.93
C ILE A 202 5.08 -8.48 7.19
N ASP A 203 5.52 -8.04 8.38
CA ASP A 203 4.92 -8.49 9.64
C ASP A 203 3.46 -8.06 9.81
N ILE A 204 3.03 -6.98 9.14
CA ILE A 204 1.63 -6.54 9.23
C ILE A 204 0.67 -7.45 8.46
N LEU A 205 1.17 -8.32 7.57
CA LEU A 205 0.38 -9.34 6.89
C LEU A 205 0.02 -10.50 7.83
N LYS A 206 0.96 -10.93 8.68
CA LYS A 206 0.87 -12.17 9.46
C LYS A 206 -0.43 -12.29 10.29
N PRO A 207 -0.90 -11.24 11.00
CA PRO A 207 -2.12 -11.33 11.81
C PRO A 207 -3.40 -11.46 10.99
N ILE A 208 -3.37 -11.07 9.70
CA ILE A 208 -4.55 -11.04 8.84
C ILE A 208 -4.49 -12.06 7.70
N TYR A 209 -3.38 -12.79 7.54
CA TYR A 209 -3.14 -13.63 6.38
C TYR A 209 -4.23 -14.70 6.17
N ASP A 210 -4.53 -15.47 7.21
CA ASP A 210 -5.55 -16.52 7.15
C ASP A 210 -6.95 -15.96 6.87
N ASP A 211 -7.28 -14.80 7.45
CA ASP A 211 -8.54 -14.09 7.18
C ASP A 211 -8.62 -13.64 5.71
N LEU A 212 -7.53 -13.09 5.16
CA LEU A 212 -7.49 -12.68 3.75
C LEU A 212 -7.67 -13.87 2.82
N LEU A 213 -7.03 -15.01 3.12
CA LEU A 213 -7.16 -16.22 2.31
C LEU A 213 -8.57 -16.84 2.38
N THR A 214 -9.17 -16.87 3.56
CA THR A 214 -10.41 -17.64 3.79
C THR A 214 -11.69 -16.80 3.67
N LEU A 215 -11.62 -15.52 4.05
CA LEU A 215 -12.76 -14.60 4.09
C LEU A 215 -12.68 -13.51 3.02
N GLY A 216 -11.54 -13.38 2.34
CA GLY A 216 -11.28 -12.30 1.37
C GLY A 216 -11.10 -10.92 2.01
N ARG A 217 -11.00 -10.85 3.34
CA ARG A 217 -10.83 -9.61 4.13
C ARG A 217 -10.36 -9.91 5.54
N ALA A 218 -9.65 -8.96 6.16
CA ALA A 218 -9.30 -9.06 7.58
C ALA A 218 -10.54 -9.06 8.49
N SER A 219 -10.53 -9.87 9.56
CA SER A 219 -11.62 -9.96 10.54
C SER A 219 -11.58 -8.84 11.58
N ARG A 220 -11.64 -7.58 11.11
CA ARG A 220 -11.68 -6.39 11.98
C ARG A 220 -12.87 -5.49 11.65
N PRO A 221 -13.37 -4.70 12.62
CA PRO A 221 -14.38 -3.70 12.35
C PRO A 221 -13.87 -2.67 11.32
N PRO A 222 -14.68 -2.26 10.34
CA PRO A 222 -14.27 -1.24 9.38
C PRO A 222 -14.02 0.10 10.07
N ARG A 223 -12.94 0.78 9.67
CA ARG A 223 -12.63 2.15 10.14
C ARG A 223 -13.64 3.18 9.60
N PRO A 224 -13.93 4.25 10.37
CA PRO A 224 -14.75 5.35 9.92
C PRO A 224 -14.06 6.14 8.82
N TRP A 225 -14.53 5.96 7.59
CA TRP A 225 -14.03 6.66 6.41
C TRP A 225 -14.89 7.89 6.11
N LEU A 226 -14.24 9.03 5.86
CA LEU A 226 -14.92 10.30 5.57
C LEU A 226 -15.04 10.59 4.07
N GLY A 227 -14.37 9.83 3.19
CA GLY A 227 -14.42 10.09 1.75
C GLY A 227 -13.77 11.40 1.35
N MET A 228 -12.65 11.74 1.98
CA MET A 228 -11.83 12.90 1.62
C MET A 228 -10.35 12.54 1.65
N THR A 229 -9.55 13.24 0.85
CA THR A 229 -8.10 13.26 1.00
C THR A 229 -7.69 14.54 1.69
N THR A 230 -6.71 14.42 2.59
CA THR A 230 -6.21 15.55 3.37
C THR A 230 -4.73 15.76 3.05
N ALA A 231 -4.38 16.94 2.56
CA ALA A 231 -3.00 17.35 2.40
C ALA A 231 -2.50 18.00 3.69
N GLU A 232 -1.23 17.76 4.01
CA GLU A 232 -0.53 18.41 5.12
C GLU A 232 0.48 19.40 4.55
N SER A 233 0.38 20.67 4.94
CA SER A 233 1.30 21.74 4.51
C SER A 233 1.41 22.78 5.61
N ASP A 234 2.63 23.16 6.01
CA ASP A 234 2.89 24.17 7.05
C ASP A 234 2.07 23.93 8.34
N ASP A 235 2.08 22.70 8.86
CA ASP A 235 1.30 22.24 10.03
C ASP A 235 -0.23 22.36 9.90
N LYS A 236 -0.74 22.61 8.69
CA LYS A 236 -2.17 22.69 8.39
C LYS A 236 -2.64 21.46 7.64
N LEU A 237 -3.83 21.00 8.02
CA LEU A 237 -4.54 19.92 7.35
C LEU A 237 -5.61 20.53 6.45
N VAL A 238 -5.51 20.31 5.14
CA VAL A 238 -6.41 20.89 4.14
C VAL A 238 -7.09 19.80 3.35
N VAL A 239 -8.41 19.91 3.16
CA VAL A 239 -9.17 19.01 2.31
C VAL A 239 -8.74 19.23 0.86
N ALA A 240 -8.02 18.25 0.31
CA ALA A 240 -7.42 18.30 -1.03
C ALA A 240 -8.25 17.56 -2.07
N GLY A 241 -9.16 16.69 -1.63
CA GLY A 241 -10.00 15.88 -2.51
C GLY A 241 -11.21 15.35 -1.77
N LEU A 242 -12.30 15.15 -2.52
CA LEU A 242 -13.54 14.59 -2.02
C LEU A 242 -13.98 13.46 -2.93
N ALA A 243 -14.29 12.31 -2.32
CA ALA A 243 -14.93 11.20 -3.02
C ALA A 243 -16.30 11.65 -3.53
N SER A 244 -16.59 11.36 -4.80
CA SER A 244 -17.90 11.64 -5.38
C SER A 244 -18.99 10.93 -4.59
N ARG A 245 -19.99 11.68 -4.12
CA ARG A 245 -21.05 11.18 -3.22
C ARG A 245 -20.52 10.60 -1.90
N GLY A 246 -19.31 10.91 -1.47
CA GLY A 246 -18.72 10.44 -0.21
C GLY A 246 -19.30 11.13 1.04
N PRO A 247 -19.04 10.60 2.25
CA PRO A 247 -19.55 11.16 3.50
C PRO A 247 -19.31 12.66 3.72
N ALA A 248 -18.06 13.11 3.57
CA ALA A 248 -17.67 14.51 3.79
C ALA A 248 -18.39 15.46 2.82
N MET A 249 -18.45 15.11 1.53
CA MET A 249 -19.18 15.90 0.54
C MET A 249 -20.67 16.01 0.88
N ARG A 250 -21.31 14.91 1.30
CA ARG A 250 -22.74 14.94 1.70
C ARG A 250 -23.00 15.78 2.94
N ALA A 251 -22.01 15.88 3.83
CA ALA A 251 -22.08 16.70 5.04
C ALA A 251 -21.76 18.18 4.80
N GLY A 252 -21.37 18.57 3.57
CA GLY A 252 -21.07 19.96 3.21
C GLY A 252 -19.63 20.39 3.46
N VAL A 253 -18.69 19.44 3.56
CA VAL A 253 -17.25 19.71 3.51
C VAL A 253 -16.86 20.09 2.09
N ASP A 254 -16.09 21.17 1.94
CA ASP A 254 -15.63 21.71 0.66
C ASP A 254 -14.11 21.53 0.48
N LEU A 255 -13.66 21.52 -0.78
CA LEU A 255 -12.24 21.58 -1.09
C LEU A 255 -11.64 22.88 -0.54
N GLY A 256 -10.45 22.77 0.07
CA GLY A 256 -9.77 23.90 0.70
C GLY A 256 -10.16 24.15 2.15
N ASP A 257 -11.16 23.43 2.70
CA ASP A 257 -11.44 23.47 4.13
C ASP A 257 -10.22 23.07 4.94
N MET A 258 -9.89 23.87 5.96
CA MET A 258 -8.82 23.54 6.88
C MET A 258 -9.39 22.80 8.09
N ILE A 259 -8.88 21.61 8.36
CA ILE A 259 -9.30 20.79 9.49
C ILE A 259 -8.49 21.22 10.71
N VAL A 260 -9.16 21.83 11.69
CA VAL A 260 -8.49 22.37 12.89
C VAL A 260 -8.86 21.58 14.15
N GLY A 261 -9.91 20.74 14.10
CA GLY A 261 -10.27 19.87 15.22
C GLY A 261 -11.16 18.69 14.85
N ILE A 262 -11.08 17.64 15.66
CA ILE A 262 -11.91 16.43 15.60
C ILE A 262 -12.53 16.23 16.98
N ALA A 263 -13.85 16.05 17.02
CA ALA A 263 -14.61 15.83 18.26
C ALA A 263 -14.35 16.88 19.36
N GLY A 264 -14.15 18.14 18.96
CA GLY A 264 -13.86 19.25 19.87
C GLY A 264 -12.41 19.37 20.33
N GLU A 265 -11.52 18.45 19.92
CA GLU A 265 -10.10 18.50 20.23
C GLU A 265 -9.28 19.05 19.04
N PRO A 266 -8.30 19.93 19.28
CA PRO A 266 -7.39 20.40 18.23
C PRO A 266 -6.64 19.24 17.58
N VAL A 267 -6.34 19.40 16.29
CA VAL A 267 -5.55 18.40 15.55
C VAL A 267 -4.50 19.04 14.67
N SER A 268 -3.31 18.44 14.69
CA SER A 268 -2.19 18.74 13.79
C SER A 268 -1.57 17.42 13.34
N GLY A 269 -1.26 17.33 12.05
CA GLY A 269 -0.69 16.13 11.43
C GLY A 269 -1.72 15.06 11.03
N LEU A 270 -1.46 14.41 9.90
CA LEU A 270 -2.35 13.39 9.33
C LEU A 270 -2.54 12.19 10.25
N SER A 271 -1.48 11.69 10.86
CA SER A 271 -1.56 10.50 11.73
C SER A 271 -2.42 10.75 12.96
N THR A 272 -2.26 11.91 13.61
CA THR A 272 -3.13 12.34 14.72
C THR A 272 -4.58 12.46 14.28
N MET A 273 -4.85 13.06 13.12
CA MET A 273 -6.20 13.18 12.56
C MET A 273 -6.86 11.82 12.38
N PHE A 274 -6.18 10.90 11.71
CA PHE A 274 -6.69 9.56 11.48
C PHE A 274 -6.95 8.81 12.78
N ARG A 275 -6.00 8.82 13.73
CA ARG A 275 -6.16 8.16 15.03
C ARG A 275 -7.33 8.73 15.83
N LYS A 276 -7.53 10.06 15.85
CA LYS A 276 -8.68 10.69 16.50
C LYS A 276 -10.00 10.25 15.88
N ILE A 277 -10.08 10.19 14.54
CA ILE A 277 -11.27 9.73 13.83
C ILE A 277 -11.57 8.26 14.15
N TRP A 278 -10.57 7.38 14.08
CA TRP A 278 -10.74 5.95 14.36
C TRP A 278 -11.07 5.63 15.83
N ALA A 279 -10.65 6.48 16.77
CA ALA A 279 -10.98 6.33 18.19
C ALA A 279 -12.47 6.54 18.51
N LEU A 280 -13.25 7.14 17.59
CA LEU A 280 -14.67 7.39 17.77
C LEU A 280 -15.52 6.11 17.61
N GLY A 281 -14.98 5.06 17.00
CA GLY A 281 -15.64 3.78 16.81
C GLY A 281 -15.48 3.23 15.40
N SER A 282 -16.38 2.31 15.01
CA SER A 282 -16.38 1.71 13.67
C SER A 282 -17.10 2.59 12.64
N ALA A 283 -17.01 2.24 11.36
CA ALA A 283 -17.78 2.88 10.31
C ALA A 283 -19.27 3.04 10.65
N GLY A 284 -19.83 4.21 10.31
CA GLY A 284 -21.20 4.59 10.66
C GLY A 284 -21.30 5.49 11.89
N VAL A 285 -20.19 5.74 12.61
CA VAL A 285 -20.17 6.75 13.67
C VAL A 285 -20.17 8.17 13.11
N ALA A 286 -20.80 9.08 13.84
CA ALA A 286 -20.76 10.51 13.60
C ALA A 286 -19.38 11.07 13.98
N VAL A 287 -18.77 11.83 13.07
CA VAL A 287 -17.45 12.44 13.24
C VAL A 287 -17.61 13.96 13.24
N PRO A 288 -17.59 14.62 14.42
CA PRO A 288 -17.64 16.07 14.50
C PRO A 288 -16.31 16.67 14.03
N LEU A 289 -16.35 17.50 13.00
CA LEU A 289 -15.22 18.24 12.46
C LEU A 289 -15.36 19.72 12.85
N THR A 290 -14.25 20.32 13.28
CA THR A 290 -14.09 21.76 13.34
C THR A 290 -13.23 22.18 12.15
N LEU A 291 -13.83 22.99 11.26
CA LEU A 291 -13.21 23.44 10.02
C LEU A 291 -13.00 24.96 10.04
N GLU A 292 -12.03 25.44 9.29
CA GLU A 292 -11.91 26.86 8.93
C GLU A 292 -12.12 27.02 7.41
N ARG A 293 -13.09 27.87 7.04
CA ARG A 293 -13.43 28.21 5.66
C ARG A 293 -13.58 29.73 5.56
N ASP A 294 -12.84 30.36 4.64
CA ASP A 294 -12.86 31.82 4.44
C ASP A 294 -12.68 32.64 5.74
N GLY A 295 -11.80 32.17 6.64
CA GLY A 295 -11.52 32.80 7.93
C GLY A 295 -12.62 32.64 8.98
N ARG A 296 -13.61 31.76 8.76
CA ARG A 296 -14.67 31.44 9.71
C ARG A 296 -14.56 30.00 10.19
N THR A 297 -14.78 29.80 11.48
CA THR A 297 -14.89 28.45 12.06
C THR A 297 -16.27 27.87 11.81
N LEU A 298 -16.31 26.64 11.31
CA LEU A 298 -17.51 25.86 11.04
C LEU A 298 -17.46 24.57 11.87
N SER A 299 -18.60 24.14 12.38
CA SER A 299 -18.75 22.80 12.98
C SER A 299 -19.65 21.97 12.08
N ILE A 300 -19.09 20.89 11.53
CA ILE A 300 -19.80 19.97 10.63
C ILE A 300 -19.68 18.56 11.21
N THR A 301 -20.79 17.85 11.30
CA THR A 301 -20.78 16.43 11.68
C THR A 301 -20.89 15.58 10.43
N VAL A 302 -19.91 14.69 10.22
CA VAL A 302 -19.89 13.76 9.08
C VAL A 302 -20.29 12.37 9.57
N GLU A 303 -21.37 11.81 9.00
CA GLU A 303 -21.72 10.40 9.21
C GLU A 303 -20.78 9.51 8.41
N SER A 304 -19.80 8.90 9.07
CA SER A 304 -18.77 8.09 8.41
C SER A 304 -19.35 6.86 7.72
N GLY A 305 -18.63 6.31 6.73
CA GLY A 305 -18.97 5.05 6.08
C GLY A 305 -17.84 4.03 6.14
N ALA A 306 -18.10 2.81 5.70
CA ALA A 306 -17.04 1.84 5.45
C ALA A 306 -16.55 2.05 4.01
N ARG A 307 -15.23 2.23 3.81
CA ARG A 307 -14.67 2.46 2.46
C ARG A 307 -15.03 1.35 1.48
N SER A 308 -15.06 0.10 1.94
CA SER A 308 -15.41 -1.07 1.12
C SER A 308 -16.79 -1.00 0.48
N ASP A 309 -17.72 -0.23 1.05
CA ASP A 309 -19.07 -0.10 0.52
C ASP A 309 -19.14 0.79 -0.74
N TYR A 310 -18.06 1.54 -1.01
CA TYR A 310 -17.94 2.43 -2.16
C TYR A 310 -17.14 1.79 -3.31
N LEU A 311 -16.41 0.71 -3.02
CA LEU A 311 -15.63 0.00 -4.03
C LEU A 311 -16.53 -0.95 -4.84
N LYS A 312 -16.26 -1.05 -6.14
CA LYS A 312 -16.84 -2.05 -7.01
C LYS A 312 -16.38 -3.44 -6.55
N LYS A 313 -17.36 -4.32 -6.29
CA LYS A 313 -17.10 -5.70 -5.89
C LYS A 313 -16.84 -6.55 -7.14
N PRO A 314 -15.99 -7.58 -7.05
CA PRO A 314 -15.81 -8.55 -8.13
C PRO A 314 -17.16 -9.14 -8.55
N ASN A 315 -17.42 -9.17 -9.85
CA ASN A 315 -18.64 -9.73 -10.39
C ASN A 315 -18.42 -11.23 -10.63
N VAL A 316 -19.03 -12.08 -9.79
CA VAL A 316 -18.95 -13.54 -9.93
C VAL A 316 -20.16 -13.99 -10.76
N ASN A 317 -20.11 -13.73 -12.07
CA ASN A 317 -21.08 -14.25 -13.03
C ASN A 317 -20.54 -15.51 -13.73
#